data_AF-A0A9P0DNG0-F1
#
_entry.id   AF-A0A9P0DNG0-F1
#
_cell.length_a   1.000
_cell.length_b   1.000
_cell.length_c   1.000
_cell.angle_alpha   90.00
_cell.angle_beta   90.00
_cell.angle_gamma   90.00
#
_symmetry.space_group_name_H-M   'P 1'
#
loop_
_entity.id
_entity.type
_entity.pdbx_description
1 polymer ?
#
loop_
_entity_poly.entity_id
_entity_poly.type
_entity_poly.pdbx_seq_one_letter_code
_entity_poly.pdbx_strand_id
1 'polypeptide(L)'
;MIFRTKNIIRSLFTLAESSLKQTTKLPPIFSTKMEGTKPFKKEKYDGRTKKRQWEDRRTDKGEGLQIKSDDPKKVKVENDQTEKVVDKVKRRKFALLMGYSGAEYYGMQRNPNTRTIEEDLFKALLKTELINEECYTQVQNMQFQRAARTDKGVSAVRQIVSLKLGENIDLAKINAELPDVIRVFAFKRVTKGFNSKSQCDGRTYIYVLPTIAFAPKDKNVNQKEFRLDDETFDKINELLKHFTGTKNFHNYTSKKKQNDPSANRYMKSFICEKPFVKNEVEFAVLKVHGQSFMMHQIRKMVGCLLAVVRGSANEEVMLNSFKAEKISIPRAPGLGLVLEYVHYPRYNYRYGEDGMHEKLTWEDVEDQVNEFKEKFIFPTIIDKEIQEEQMLYWIHNKLSRHSYDQEEENESEDEGAGDDEEIIENVKKPEEDSSSDSKNKVESIEKS
;
A
#
# COMPACT_ATOMS: atom_id res chain seq x y z
N MET A 1 -19.57 -33.14 9.04
CA MET A 1 -18.71 -32.25 9.84
C MET A 1 -18.96 -30.76 9.49
N ILE A 2 -20.23 -30.35 9.31
CA ILE A 2 -20.61 -28.99 8.82
C ILE A 2 -21.59 -28.28 9.78
N PHE A 3 -21.94 -28.89 10.92
CA PHE A 3 -22.96 -28.36 11.85
C PHE A 3 -22.42 -27.85 13.20
N ARG A 4 -21.10 -27.80 13.41
CA ARG A 4 -20.51 -27.35 14.70
C ARG A 4 -19.92 -25.94 14.70
N THR A 5 -19.76 -25.29 13.55
CA THR A 5 -19.18 -23.93 13.45
C THR A 5 -20.20 -22.78 13.58
N LYS A 6 -21.51 -23.06 13.49
CA LYS A 6 -22.54 -22.01 13.62
C LYS A 6 -22.89 -21.61 15.06
N ASN A 7 -22.61 -22.45 16.07
CA ASN A 7 -23.01 -22.20 17.46
C ASN A 7 -21.94 -21.52 18.33
N ILE A 8 -20.68 -21.46 17.88
CA ILE A 8 -19.59 -20.79 18.62
C ILE A 8 -19.63 -19.27 18.39
N ILE A 9 -20.07 -18.84 17.20
CA ILE A 9 -20.16 -17.41 16.82
C ILE A 9 -21.26 -16.67 17.61
N ARG A 10 -22.32 -17.37 18.06
CA ARG A 10 -23.41 -16.73 18.82
C ARG A 10 -23.13 -16.59 20.33
N SER A 11 -22.26 -17.42 20.88
CA SER A 11 -21.99 -17.50 22.32
C SER A 11 -20.89 -16.55 22.82
N LEU A 12 -20.00 -16.10 21.93
CA LEU A 12 -18.91 -15.17 22.30
C LEU A 12 -19.31 -13.69 22.15
N PHE A 13 -20.40 -13.41 21.44
CA PHE A 13 -20.90 -12.05 21.20
C PHE A 13 -21.59 -11.41 22.42
N THR A 14 -22.05 -12.21 23.40
CA THR A 14 -22.79 -11.69 24.57
C THR A 14 -21.88 -11.21 25.70
N LEU A 15 -20.58 -11.49 25.66
CA LEU A 15 -19.61 -11.12 26.71
C LEU A 15 -18.85 -9.81 26.43
N ALA A 16 -18.90 -9.29 25.19
CA ALA A 16 -18.20 -8.07 24.82
C ALA A 16 -19.00 -6.78 25.10
N GLU A 17 -20.33 -6.87 25.26
CA GLU A 17 -21.20 -5.71 25.48
C GLU A 17 -21.24 -5.22 26.94
N SER A 18 -20.69 -5.96 27.90
CA SER A 18 -20.76 -5.60 29.33
C SER A 18 -19.60 -4.76 29.86
N SER A 19 -18.59 -4.40 29.05
CA SER A 19 -17.35 -3.74 29.54
C SER A 19 -17.19 -2.27 29.16
N LEU A 20 -18.17 -1.62 28.54
CA LEU A 20 -18.06 -0.22 28.08
C LEU A 20 -19.00 0.72 28.85
N LYS A 21 -18.72 0.92 30.15
CA LYS A 21 -19.17 2.09 30.91
C LYS A 21 -18.14 2.47 31.97
N GLN A 22 -17.18 3.32 31.60
CA GLN A 22 -16.51 4.19 32.58
C GLN A 22 -15.96 5.43 31.87
N THR A 23 -16.55 6.57 32.25
CA THR A 23 -16.24 7.91 31.78
C THR A 23 -15.03 8.47 32.55
N THR A 24 -14.01 8.97 31.86
CA THR A 24 -12.93 9.76 32.49
C THR A 24 -12.79 11.11 31.79
N LYS A 25 -12.97 12.19 32.58
CA LYS A 25 -12.86 13.60 32.19
C LYS A 25 -11.41 13.96 31.83
N LEU A 26 -11.23 14.69 30.73
CA LEU A 26 -9.95 15.29 30.32
C LEU A 26 -9.74 16.67 31.02
N PRO A 27 -8.51 17.01 31.42
CA PRO A 27 -8.19 18.33 32.00
C PRO A 27 -7.92 19.40 30.92
N PRO A 28 -7.98 20.70 31.27
CA PRO A 28 -7.97 21.80 30.31
C PRO A 28 -6.56 22.17 29.80
N ILE A 29 -6.53 22.64 28.56
CA ILE A 29 -5.36 23.02 27.77
C ILE A 29 -4.79 24.36 28.28
N PHE A 30 -3.50 24.37 28.64
CA PHE A 30 -2.75 25.60 28.92
C PHE A 30 -2.23 26.23 27.61
N SER A 31 -2.70 27.44 27.32
CA SER A 31 -2.21 28.31 26.26
C SER A 31 -0.96 29.04 26.73
N THR A 32 0.17 28.85 26.05
CA THR A 32 1.37 29.67 26.23
C THR A 32 1.77 30.25 24.88
N LYS A 33 1.66 31.58 24.75
CA LYS A 33 2.18 32.36 23.62
C LYS A 33 3.71 32.34 23.63
N MET A 34 4.34 32.02 22.51
CA MET A 34 5.72 32.42 22.24
C MET A 34 5.77 33.27 20.97
N GLU A 35 6.33 34.46 21.11
CA GLU A 35 6.62 35.42 20.05
C GLU A 35 7.90 35.04 19.29
N GLY A 36 7.89 35.30 17.98
CA GLY A 36 9.06 35.75 17.23
C GLY A 36 10.13 34.72 16.83
N THR A 37 9.91 33.98 15.74
CA THR A 37 11.02 33.46 14.91
C THR A 37 10.72 33.63 13.42
N LYS A 38 11.71 34.16 12.68
CA LYS A 38 11.64 34.51 11.25
C LYS A 38 11.40 33.25 10.38
N PRO A 39 10.68 33.36 9.24
CA PRO A 39 10.38 32.20 8.41
C PRO A 39 11.66 31.64 7.76
N PHE A 40 11.92 30.35 8.01
CA PHE A 40 12.98 29.58 7.37
C PHE A 40 12.60 29.33 5.90
N LYS A 41 13.29 29.97 4.96
CA LYS A 41 13.16 29.65 3.51
C LYS A 41 13.75 28.25 3.28
N LYS A 42 12.91 27.29 2.87
CA LYS A 42 13.39 26.00 2.34
C LYS A 42 14.20 26.26 1.07
N GLU A 43 15.42 25.74 1.02
CA GLU A 43 16.17 25.65 -0.25
C GLU A 43 15.38 24.77 -1.22
N LYS A 44 15.13 25.31 -2.42
CA LYS A 44 14.52 24.57 -3.53
C LYS A 44 15.49 23.48 -3.97
N TYR A 45 14.97 22.28 -4.15
CA TYR A 45 15.65 21.14 -4.73
C TYR A 45 16.05 21.46 -6.18
N ASP A 46 17.33 21.75 -6.42
CA ASP A 46 17.95 21.77 -7.76
C ASP A 46 18.10 20.31 -8.21
N GLY A 47 17.41 19.93 -9.27
CA GLY A 47 17.35 18.59 -9.86
C GLY A 47 18.68 17.98 -10.36
N ARG A 48 19.81 18.36 -9.78
CA ARG A 48 21.17 17.84 -10.02
C ARG A 48 21.65 16.87 -8.95
N THR A 49 20.76 16.12 -8.30
CA THR A 49 21.20 14.97 -7.49
C THR A 49 21.69 13.89 -8.45
N LYS A 50 23.01 13.76 -8.55
CA LYS A 50 23.74 12.76 -9.32
C LYS A 50 23.01 11.40 -9.25
N LYS A 51 22.69 10.82 -10.41
CA LYS A 51 22.37 9.40 -10.57
C LYS A 51 23.34 8.61 -9.67
N ARG A 52 22.81 7.75 -8.79
CA ARG A 52 23.65 6.79 -8.03
C ARG A 52 24.58 6.11 -9.02
N GLN A 53 25.88 6.35 -8.88
CA GLN A 53 26.89 5.61 -9.62
C GLN A 53 26.81 4.16 -9.15
N TRP A 54 26.61 3.26 -10.10
CA TRP A 54 26.82 1.84 -9.91
C TRP A 54 28.33 1.64 -9.71
N GLU A 55 28.77 1.20 -8.54
CA GLU A 55 30.04 0.48 -8.47
C GLU A 55 29.76 -1.00 -8.77
N ASP A 56 29.92 -1.37 -10.03
CA ASP A 56 30.03 -2.77 -10.41
C ASP A 56 31.32 -3.34 -9.82
N ARG A 57 31.21 -4.07 -8.71
CA ARG A 57 32.29 -4.99 -8.28
C ARG A 57 32.16 -6.34 -8.98
N ARG A 58 32.07 -6.30 -10.31
CA ARG A 58 32.37 -7.44 -11.18
C ARG A 58 33.51 -7.03 -12.09
N THR A 59 34.73 -7.20 -11.58
CA THR A 59 35.86 -7.41 -12.48
C THR A 59 35.84 -8.88 -12.86
N ASP A 60 35.26 -9.16 -14.02
CA ASP A 60 35.24 -10.48 -14.68
C ASP A 60 36.62 -10.83 -15.25
N LYS A 61 37.66 -10.78 -14.41
CA LYS A 61 38.99 -11.31 -14.70
C LYS A 61 39.54 -11.92 -13.41
N GLY A 62 39.56 -13.24 -13.37
CA GLY A 62 40.22 -13.99 -12.31
C GLY A 62 41.72 -13.73 -12.36
N GLU A 63 42.19 -12.76 -11.58
CA GLU A 63 43.60 -12.58 -11.25
C GLU A 63 43.68 -12.22 -9.76
N GLY A 64 44.32 -13.09 -8.98
CA GLY A 64 44.51 -12.89 -7.54
C GLY A 64 45.49 -11.75 -7.28
N LEU A 65 45.14 -10.87 -6.35
CA LEU A 65 46.08 -9.85 -5.87
C LEU A 65 47.18 -10.53 -5.03
N GLN A 66 48.34 -10.70 -5.66
CA GLN A 66 49.62 -10.80 -4.97
C GLN A 66 50.03 -9.40 -4.49
N ILE A 67 50.14 -9.22 -3.18
CA ILE A 67 50.70 -8.00 -2.58
C ILE A 67 52.23 -8.17 -2.59
N LYS A 68 52.92 -7.37 -3.40
CA LYS A 68 54.38 -7.23 -3.34
C LYS A 68 54.75 -6.31 -2.18
N SER A 69 55.60 -6.83 -1.29
CA SER A 69 56.36 -6.15 -0.26
C SER A 69 57.54 -5.38 -0.88
N ASP A 70 57.83 -4.18 -0.37
CA ASP A 70 59.10 -3.40 -0.32
C ASP A 70 58.66 -1.94 -0.01
N ASP A 71 59.07 -1.17 1.02
CA ASP A 71 60.20 -1.15 1.97
C ASP A 71 59.87 -0.06 3.08
N PRO A 72 60.75 0.42 3.99
CA PRO A 72 60.86 -0.01 5.39
C PRO A 72 60.51 1.00 6.52
N LYS A 73 60.24 0.43 7.72
CA LYS A 73 60.38 0.93 9.12
C LYS A 73 59.86 2.33 9.50
N LYS A 74 58.78 2.36 10.29
CA LYS A 74 58.66 3.25 11.48
C LYS A 74 57.73 2.66 12.55
N VAL A 75 58.38 2.27 13.66
CA VAL A 75 57.95 2.28 15.08
C VAL A 75 56.62 1.60 15.45
N LYS A 76 56.76 0.47 16.17
CA LYS A 76 55.71 -0.12 17.02
C LYS A 76 55.31 0.89 18.10
N VAL A 77 54.06 1.34 18.06
CA VAL A 77 53.36 1.77 19.26
C VAL A 77 52.41 0.63 19.60
N GLU A 78 52.72 -0.07 20.69
CA GLU A 78 51.81 -1.01 21.33
C GLU A 78 50.61 -0.21 21.84
N ASN A 79 49.55 -0.15 21.04
CA ASN A 79 48.21 0.13 21.57
C ASN A 79 47.56 -1.21 21.84
N ASP A 80 47.67 -1.62 23.10
CA ASP A 80 46.88 -2.63 23.74
C ASP A 80 45.41 -2.14 23.79
N GLN A 81 44.74 -2.24 22.65
CA GLN A 81 43.28 -2.22 22.60
C GLN A 81 42.88 -3.59 22.12
N THR A 82 42.43 -4.42 23.06
CA THR A 82 41.63 -5.61 22.82
C THR A 82 40.63 -5.34 21.70
N GLU A 83 40.97 -5.73 20.48
CA GLU A 83 39.99 -5.86 19.41
C GLU A 83 38.98 -6.87 19.92
N LYS A 84 37.81 -6.37 20.34
CA LYS A 84 36.65 -7.22 20.58
C LYS A 84 36.45 -8.02 19.30
N VAL A 85 36.78 -9.31 19.34
CA VAL A 85 36.40 -10.27 18.31
C VAL A 85 34.89 -10.21 18.28
N VAL A 86 34.35 -9.39 17.37
CA VAL A 86 32.91 -9.38 17.11
C VAL A 86 32.64 -10.74 16.53
N ASP A 87 32.05 -11.62 17.33
CA ASP A 87 31.60 -12.93 16.89
C ASP A 87 30.85 -12.73 15.58
N LYS A 88 31.44 -13.18 14.47
CA LYS A 88 30.80 -13.11 13.16
C LYS A 88 29.64 -14.08 13.19
N VAL A 89 28.49 -13.62 13.70
CA VAL A 89 27.25 -14.38 13.73
C VAL A 89 27.01 -14.88 12.31
N LYS A 90 26.89 -16.19 12.17
CA LYS A 90 26.73 -16.82 10.86
C LYS A 90 25.36 -16.43 10.30
N ARG A 91 25.35 -15.60 9.26
CA ARG A 91 24.10 -15.12 8.66
C ARG A 91 23.61 -16.02 7.54
N ARG A 92 22.31 -16.31 7.54
CA ARG A 92 21.60 -17.09 6.51
C ARG A 92 20.55 -16.24 5.80
N LYS A 93 20.21 -16.64 4.58
CA LYS A 93 19.17 -15.97 3.79
C LYS A 93 17.81 -16.55 4.17
N PHE A 94 16.86 -15.69 4.48
CA PHE A 94 15.49 -16.04 4.80
C PHE A 94 14.51 -15.33 3.87
N ALA A 95 13.37 -15.98 3.64
CA ALA A 95 12.13 -15.32 3.24
C ALA A 95 11.27 -15.09 4.49
N LEU A 96 10.77 -13.89 4.66
CA LEU A 96 9.94 -13.46 5.78
C LEU A 96 8.55 -13.14 5.23
N LEU A 97 7.52 -13.77 5.79
CA LEU A 97 6.12 -13.49 5.53
C LEU A 97 5.56 -12.53 6.58
N MET A 98 5.01 -11.41 6.11
CA MET A 98 4.38 -10.40 6.97
C MET A 98 3.08 -9.86 6.39
N GLY A 99 2.20 -9.40 7.28
CA GLY A 99 0.99 -8.65 6.97
C GLY A 99 1.01 -7.29 7.64
N TYR A 100 0.33 -6.32 7.04
CA TYR A 100 0.16 -4.98 7.60
C TYR A 100 -1.09 -4.27 7.09
N SER A 101 -1.67 -3.43 7.95
CA SER A 101 -2.62 -2.39 7.53
C SER A 101 -1.85 -1.13 7.09
N GLY A 102 -2.09 -0.69 5.86
CA GLY A 102 -1.36 0.43 5.25
C GLY A 102 -1.92 1.82 5.59
N ALA A 103 -3.06 1.91 6.29
CA ALA A 103 -3.86 3.13 6.39
C ALA A 103 -3.12 4.35 6.96
N GLU A 104 -2.21 4.15 7.92
CA GLU A 104 -1.40 5.23 8.54
C GLU A 104 0.05 5.28 8.05
N TYR A 105 0.35 4.56 6.95
CA TYR A 105 1.70 4.39 6.45
C TYR A 105 1.87 4.98 5.05
N TYR A 106 3.03 5.61 4.82
CA TYR A 106 3.43 6.17 3.52
C TYR A 106 4.05 5.09 2.61
N GLY A 107 3.47 3.90 2.65
CA GLY A 107 3.86 2.73 1.86
C GLY A 107 4.90 1.83 2.52
N MET A 108 5.32 0.82 1.77
CA MET A 108 6.27 -0.20 2.25
C MET A 108 7.68 0.35 2.41
N GLN A 109 8.18 1.05 1.39
CA GLN A 109 9.60 1.37 1.27
C GLN A 109 10.02 2.54 2.17
N ARG A 110 11.14 2.37 2.90
CA ARG A 110 11.74 3.43 3.72
C ARG A 110 12.02 4.70 2.91
N ASN A 111 11.43 5.81 3.34
CA ASN A 111 11.73 7.17 2.86
C ASN A 111 12.04 8.07 4.07
N PRO A 112 12.95 9.07 3.93
CA PRO A 112 13.29 9.98 5.03
C PRO A 112 12.05 10.69 5.59
N ASN A 113 12.02 10.88 6.91
CA ASN A 113 10.98 11.66 7.63
C ASN A 113 9.53 11.16 7.42
N THR A 114 9.34 9.90 7.07
CA THR A 114 8.00 9.32 6.87
C THR A 114 7.86 7.98 7.58
N ARG A 115 6.67 7.71 8.11
CA ARG A 115 6.34 6.42 8.71
C ARG A 115 6.09 5.42 7.59
N THR A 116 6.88 4.34 7.56
CA THR A 116 6.83 3.30 6.53
C THR A 116 6.94 1.92 7.18
N ILE A 117 6.41 0.90 6.50
CA ILE A 117 6.42 -0.47 7.05
C ILE A 117 7.85 -0.99 7.26
N GLU A 118 8.76 -0.68 6.33
CA GLU A 118 10.16 -1.06 6.45
C GLU A 118 10.86 -0.41 7.64
N GLU A 119 10.54 0.84 7.97
CA GLU A 119 11.14 1.52 9.13
C GLU A 119 10.79 0.81 10.43
N ASP A 120 9.52 0.48 10.65
CA ASP A 120 9.07 -0.22 11.86
C ASP A 120 9.62 -1.65 11.91
N LEU A 121 9.67 -2.34 10.77
CA LEU A 121 10.33 -3.65 10.66
C LEU A 121 11.82 -3.58 11.03
N PHE A 122 12.56 -2.60 10.50
CA PHE A 122 13.99 -2.48 10.78
C PHE A 122 14.27 -2.08 12.22
N LYS A 123 13.44 -1.23 12.83
CA LYS A 123 13.52 -0.92 14.26
C LYS A 123 13.30 -2.15 15.12
N ALA A 124 12.28 -2.96 14.81
CA ALA A 124 12.02 -4.20 15.54
C ALA A 124 13.19 -5.21 15.40
N LEU A 125 13.75 -5.35 14.20
CA LEU A 125 14.92 -6.22 13.98
C LEU A 125 16.18 -5.73 14.70
N LEU A 126 16.37 -4.41 14.82
CA LEU A 126 17.51 -3.82 15.53
C LEU A 126 17.39 -4.04 17.04
N LYS A 127 16.21 -3.76 17.62
CA LYS A 127 15.95 -3.94 19.04
C LYS A 127 16.04 -5.41 19.49
N THR A 128 15.73 -6.34 18.61
CA THR A 128 15.86 -7.79 18.87
C THR A 128 17.27 -8.33 18.59
N GLU A 129 18.23 -7.44 18.30
CA GLU A 129 19.64 -7.76 18.02
C GLU A 129 19.85 -8.73 16.82
N LEU A 130 18.84 -8.87 15.96
CA LEU A 130 18.93 -9.68 14.74
C LEU A 130 19.73 -8.99 13.63
N ILE A 131 19.83 -7.67 13.70
CA ILE A 131 20.67 -6.83 12.85
C ILE A 131 21.49 -5.85 13.70
N ASN A 132 22.64 -5.43 13.18
CA ASN A 132 23.47 -4.39 13.78
C ASN A 132 23.13 -3.00 13.21
N GLU A 133 23.65 -1.95 13.84
CA GLU A 133 23.48 -0.55 13.41
C GLU A 133 23.91 -0.29 11.97
N GLU A 134 24.96 -0.98 11.50
CA GLU A 134 25.40 -0.90 10.11
C GLU A 134 24.37 -1.44 9.12
N CYS A 135 23.65 -2.51 9.47
CA CYS A 135 22.57 -3.05 8.64
C CYS A 135 21.31 -2.19 8.70
N TYR A 136 21.05 -1.56 9.85
CA TYR A 136 19.94 -0.63 10.00
C TYR A 136 20.15 0.65 9.17
N THR A 137 21.37 1.19 9.19
CA THR A 137 21.76 2.35 8.39
C THR A 137 21.85 1.99 6.91
N GLN A 138 22.52 0.89 6.59
CA GLN A 138 22.73 0.40 5.23
C GLN A 138 22.08 -0.97 5.02
N VAL A 139 20.81 -0.92 4.63
CA VAL A 139 19.91 -2.06 4.39
C VAL A 139 20.46 -3.08 3.37
N GLN A 140 21.38 -2.66 2.50
CA GLN A 140 22.07 -3.53 1.55
C GLN A 140 22.99 -4.56 2.22
N ASN A 141 23.51 -4.25 3.41
CA ASN A 141 24.41 -5.16 4.15
C ASN A 141 23.69 -6.44 4.59
N MET A 142 22.37 -6.36 4.80
CA MET A 142 21.52 -7.54 5.02
C MET A 142 20.87 -8.07 3.75
N GLN A 143 21.22 -7.55 2.56
CA GLN A 143 20.65 -7.92 1.27
C GLN A 143 19.11 -7.91 1.26
N PHE A 144 18.50 -6.92 1.91
CA PHE A 144 17.05 -6.82 2.01
C PHE A 144 16.41 -6.57 0.63
N GLN A 145 15.34 -7.29 0.34
CA GLN A 145 14.52 -7.14 -0.85
C GLN A 145 13.05 -7.36 -0.48
N ARG A 146 12.14 -6.70 -1.20
CA ARG A 146 10.68 -6.83 -1.02
C ARG A 146 10.02 -7.30 -2.30
N ALA A 147 9.05 -8.20 -2.19
CA ALA A 147 8.36 -8.79 -3.34
C ALA A 147 7.45 -7.77 -4.05
N ALA A 148 6.82 -6.91 -3.27
CA ALA A 148 5.96 -5.83 -3.75
C ALA A 148 6.29 -4.51 -3.02
N ARG A 149 6.33 -3.42 -3.77
CA ARG A 149 6.37 -2.06 -3.21
C ARG A 149 4.94 -1.55 -3.22
N THR A 150 4.30 -1.53 -2.05
CA THR A 150 2.95 -0.98 -1.90
C THR A 150 3.02 0.55 -1.75
N ASP A 151 2.06 1.24 -2.36
CA ASP A 151 1.91 2.70 -2.28
C ASP A 151 1.37 3.12 -0.89
N LYS A 152 1.29 4.44 -0.63
CA LYS A 152 0.66 5.00 0.58
C LYS A 152 -0.77 4.46 0.75
N GLY A 153 -1.12 4.09 1.98
CA GLY A 153 -2.46 3.58 2.32
C GLY A 153 -2.72 2.11 1.94
N VAL A 154 -1.88 1.51 1.09
CA VAL A 154 -2.10 0.15 0.57
C VAL A 154 -1.67 -0.91 1.59
N SER A 155 -2.59 -1.81 1.92
CA SER A 155 -2.38 -2.90 2.87
C SER A 155 -1.77 -4.15 2.23
N ALA A 156 -1.29 -5.09 3.04
CA ALA A 156 -0.83 -6.39 2.57
C ALA A 156 -1.15 -7.49 3.59
N VAL A 157 -1.67 -8.61 3.10
CA VAL A 157 -1.95 -9.81 3.91
C VAL A 157 -0.73 -10.73 3.92
N ARG A 158 -0.09 -10.93 2.76
CA ARG A 158 1.07 -11.81 2.59
C ARG A 158 2.21 -11.14 1.82
N GLN A 159 2.76 -10.07 2.37
CA GLN A 159 3.99 -9.48 1.84
C GLN A 159 5.17 -10.41 2.13
N ILE A 160 6.02 -10.63 1.12
CA ILE A 160 7.25 -11.40 1.26
C ILE A 160 8.46 -10.48 1.12
N VAL A 161 9.34 -10.54 2.11
CA VAL A 161 10.67 -9.89 2.04
C VAL A 161 11.76 -10.95 2.15
N SER A 162 12.94 -10.67 1.60
CA SER A 162 14.10 -11.54 1.77
C SER A 162 15.29 -10.77 2.29
N LEU A 163 15.98 -11.34 3.29
CA LEU A 163 17.08 -10.69 4.00
C LEU A 163 18.01 -11.72 4.63
N LYS A 164 19.18 -11.27 5.07
CA LYS A 164 20.17 -12.08 5.78
C LYS A 164 20.11 -11.79 7.28
N LEU A 165 19.88 -12.82 8.09
CA LEU A 165 19.78 -12.75 9.55
C LEU A 165 20.63 -13.83 10.21
N GLY A 166 20.87 -13.71 11.52
CA GLY A 166 21.36 -14.82 12.35
C GLY A 166 20.34 -15.97 12.43
N GLU A 167 20.77 -17.14 12.89
CA GLU A 167 19.91 -18.35 12.92
C GLU A 167 18.91 -18.35 14.10
N ASN A 168 19.18 -17.61 15.18
CA ASN A 168 18.34 -17.57 16.39
C ASN A 168 17.20 -16.54 16.25
N ILE A 169 16.24 -16.81 15.37
CA ILE A 169 15.09 -15.92 15.14
C ILE A 169 13.97 -16.25 16.12
N ASP A 170 13.59 -15.28 16.95
CA ASP A 170 12.44 -15.36 17.85
C ASP A 170 11.30 -14.47 17.32
N LEU A 171 10.28 -15.11 16.74
CA LEU A 171 9.11 -14.45 16.18
C LEU A 171 8.31 -13.66 17.22
N ALA A 172 8.22 -14.14 18.46
CA ALA A 172 7.44 -13.50 19.51
C ALA A 172 8.09 -12.17 19.91
N LYS A 173 9.42 -12.14 20.04
CA LYS A 173 10.17 -10.91 20.34
C LYS A 173 10.06 -9.88 19.22
N ILE A 174 10.15 -10.29 17.96
CA ILE A 174 9.99 -9.36 16.82
C ILE A 174 8.59 -8.73 16.86
N ASN A 175 7.56 -9.56 17.02
CA ASN A 175 6.18 -9.10 17.02
C ASN A 175 5.81 -8.27 18.26
N ALA A 176 6.51 -8.43 19.39
CA ALA A 176 6.34 -7.58 20.56
C ALA A 176 6.86 -6.15 20.35
N GLU A 177 7.84 -5.98 19.46
CA GLU A 177 8.40 -4.67 19.11
C GLU A 177 7.68 -3.99 17.93
N LEU A 178 6.78 -4.71 17.26
CA LEU A 178 5.97 -4.19 16.17
C LEU A 178 4.61 -3.69 16.67
N PRO A 179 4.05 -2.63 16.06
CA PRO A 179 2.68 -2.24 16.34
C PRO A 179 1.72 -3.33 15.88
N ASP A 180 0.55 -3.45 16.52
CA ASP A 180 -0.42 -4.53 16.24
C ASP A 180 -0.88 -4.59 14.77
N VAL A 181 -0.85 -3.46 14.08
CA VAL A 181 -1.18 -3.32 12.65
C VAL A 181 -0.10 -3.86 11.71
N ILE A 182 1.02 -4.36 12.22
CA ILE A 182 2.07 -5.07 11.46
C ILE A 182 2.35 -6.40 12.17
N ARG A 183 2.36 -7.50 11.42
CA ARG A 183 2.61 -8.84 11.97
C ARG A 183 3.57 -9.62 11.08
N VAL A 184 4.59 -10.21 11.68
CA VAL A 184 5.43 -11.22 11.03
C VAL A 184 4.90 -12.60 11.39
N PHE A 185 4.55 -13.38 10.37
CA PHE A 185 3.94 -14.70 10.55
C PHE A 185 4.99 -15.82 10.57
N ALA A 186 5.97 -15.76 9.66
CA ALA A 186 6.93 -16.84 9.50
C ALA A 186 8.24 -16.40 8.84
N PHE A 187 9.28 -17.17 9.10
CA PHE A 187 10.54 -17.17 8.35
C PHE A 187 10.76 -18.55 7.74
N LYS A 188 11.23 -18.60 6.51
CA LYS A 188 11.67 -19.83 5.84
C LYS A 188 13.08 -19.68 5.31
N ARG A 189 13.91 -20.71 5.51
CA ARG A 189 15.29 -20.70 5.02
C ARG A 189 15.29 -20.91 3.51
N VAL A 190 16.04 -20.06 2.81
CA VAL A 190 16.09 -20.04 1.34
C VAL A 190 17.52 -20.06 0.83
N THR A 191 17.67 -20.27 -0.48
CA THR A 191 18.98 -20.28 -1.12
C THR A 191 19.72 -18.95 -0.90
N LYS A 192 21.06 -18.99 -0.87
CA LYS A 192 21.90 -17.79 -0.66
C LYS A 192 21.60 -16.67 -1.66
N GLY A 193 21.21 -17.03 -2.89
CA GLY A 193 20.89 -16.12 -3.98
C GLY A 193 19.43 -15.67 -4.02
N PHE A 194 18.58 -16.11 -3.08
CA PHE A 194 17.15 -15.84 -3.16
C PHE A 194 16.83 -14.35 -3.11
N ASN A 195 16.05 -13.88 -4.07
CA ASN A 195 15.55 -12.51 -4.13
C ASN A 195 14.01 -12.53 -4.28
N SER A 196 13.33 -12.06 -3.23
CA SER A 196 11.85 -12.05 -3.17
C SER A 196 11.22 -11.28 -4.33
N LYS A 197 11.87 -10.23 -4.84
CA LYS A 197 11.36 -9.42 -5.95
C LYS A 197 11.48 -10.13 -7.29
N SER A 198 12.68 -10.60 -7.63
CA SER A 198 13.01 -11.08 -8.97
C SER A 198 12.59 -12.52 -9.23
N GLN A 199 12.50 -13.36 -8.19
CA GLN A 199 12.05 -14.74 -8.29
C GLN A 199 10.54 -14.91 -8.04
N CYS A 200 9.82 -13.81 -7.85
CA CYS A 200 8.36 -13.85 -7.75
C CYS A 200 7.73 -13.96 -9.15
N ASP A 201 6.90 -14.98 -9.34
CA ASP A 201 6.26 -15.31 -10.61
C ASP A 201 4.91 -14.62 -10.81
N GLY A 202 4.32 -14.07 -9.75
CA GLY A 202 3.02 -13.42 -9.80
C GLY A 202 2.60 -12.83 -8.47
N ARG A 203 1.65 -11.89 -8.52
CA ARG A 203 1.01 -11.33 -7.34
C ARG A 203 -0.50 -11.39 -7.51
N THR A 204 -1.20 -11.65 -6.42
CA THR A 204 -2.64 -11.49 -6.33
C THR A 204 -2.93 -10.30 -5.45
N TYR A 205 -3.73 -9.38 -5.97
CA TYR A 205 -4.27 -8.26 -5.23
C TYR A 205 -5.78 -8.40 -5.15
N ILE A 206 -6.34 -7.88 -4.06
CA ILE A 206 -7.77 -7.62 -3.95
C ILE A 206 -8.00 -6.11 -3.83
N TYR A 207 -9.14 -5.66 -4.33
CA TYR A 207 -9.61 -4.30 -4.17
C TYR A 207 -11.01 -4.35 -3.58
N VAL A 208 -11.14 -3.95 -2.32
CA VAL A 208 -12.42 -3.89 -1.59
C VAL A 208 -13.02 -2.51 -1.82
N LEU A 209 -14.29 -2.46 -2.24
CA LEU A 209 -15.00 -1.21 -2.51
C LEU A 209 -16.49 -1.32 -2.21
N PRO A 210 -17.17 -0.22 -1.84
CA PRO A 210 -18.61 -0.21 -1.67
C PRO A 210 -19.29 -0.34 -3.04
N THR A 211 -20.36 -1.13 -3.14
CA THR A 211 -20.99 -1.45 -4.43
C THR A 211 -21.67 -0.25 -5.08
N ILE A 212 -21.99 0.80 -4.32
CA ILE A 212 -22.45 2.09 -4.86
C ILE A 212 -21.48 2.67 -5.92
N ALA A 213 -20.22 2.25 -5.90
CA ALA A 213 -19.27 2.60 -6.95
C ALA A 213 -19.70 2.15 -8.34
N PHE A 214 -20.49 1.08 -8.44
CA PHE A 214 -21.05 0.57 -9.69
C PHE A 214 -22.40 1.20 -10.07
N ALA A 215 -23.02 2.00 -9.18
CA ALA A 215 -24.31 2.59 -9.44
C ALA A 215 -24.29 3.50 -10.70
N PRO A 216 -25.30 3.41 -11.60
CA PRO A 216 -25.40 4.29 -12.75
C PRO A 216 -25.32 5.77 -12.36
N LYS A 217 -24.61 6.58 -13.16
CA LYS A 217 -24.34 7.99 -12.82
C LYS A 217 -25.58 8.85 -12.60
N ASP A 218 -26.68 8.53 -13.29
CA ASP A 218 -27.93 9.31 -13.30
C ASP A 218 -28.86 8.93 -12.13
N LYS A 219 -28.51 7.90 -11.34
CA LYS A 219 -29.27 7.49 -10.17
C LYS A 219 -28.67 8.11 -8.91
N ASN A 220 -29.46 8.96 -8.24
CA ASN A 220 -29.12 9.43 -6.90
C ASN A 220 -29.55 8.37 -5.88
N VAL A 221 -28.59 7.57 -5.42
CA VAL A 221 -28.82 6.44 -4.51
C VAL A 221 -27.99 6.60 -3.24
N ASN A 222 -28.59 6.23 -2.11
CA ASN A 222 -27.89 6.20 -0.83
C ASN A 222 -27.01 4.94 -0.75
N GLN A 223 -25.78 5.06 -0.25
CA GLN A 223 -24.83 3.96 -0.06
C GLN A 223 -25.39 2.81 0.78
N LYS A 224 -26.23 3.12 1.78
CA LYS A 224 -26.86 2.10 2.65
C LYS A 224 -27.98 1.32 1.95
N GLU A 225 -28.61 1.92 0.94
CA GLU A 225 -29.76 1.33 0.25
C GLU A 225 -29.37 0.62 -1.05
N PHE A 226 -28.29 1.07 -1.70
CA PHE A 226 -27.84 0.48 -2.95
C PHE A 226 -27.41 -0.98 -2.78
N ARG A 227 -27.91 -1.85 -3.66
CA ARG A 227 -27.49 -3.25 -3.78
C ARG A 227 -27.17 -3.53 -5.24
N LEU A 228 -26.08 -4.24 -5.48
CA LEU A 228 -25.65 -4.64 -6.81
C LEU A 228 -26.56 -5.75 -7.32
N ASP A 229 -27.25 -5.50 -8.43
CA ASP A 229 -28.05 -6.51 -9.12
C ASP A 229 -27.19 -7.52 -9.88
N ASP A 230 -27.75 -8.71 -10.10
CA ASP A 230 -27.05 -9.83 -10.75
C ASP A 230 -26.65 -9.49 -12.20
N GLU A 231 -27.46 -8.72 -12.93
CA GLU A 231 -27.16 -8.33 -14.33
C GLU A 231 -25.91 -7.44 -14.40
N THR A 232 -25.83 -6.43 -13.52
CA THR A 232 -24.67 -5.56 -13.41
C THR A 232 -23.45 -6.34 -12.89
N PHE A 233 -23.64 -7.27 -11.95
CA PHE A 233 -22.57 -8.15 -11.46
C PHE A 233 -21.97 -9.02 -12.59
N ASP A 234 -22.80 -9.62 -13.42
CA ASP A 234 -22.36 -10.41 -14.56
C ASP A 234 -21.64 -9.55 -15.61
N LYS A 235 -22.19 -8.37 -15.92
CA LYS A 235 -21.56 -7.38 -16.81
C LYS A 235 -20.18 -6.95 -16.31
N ILE A 236 -20.01 -6.71 -15.00
CA ILE A 236 -18.71 -6.40 -14.40
C ILE A 236 -17.71 -7.52 -14.69
N ASN A 237 -18.10 -8.78 -14.47
CA ASN A 237 -17.22 -9.92 -14.71
C ASN A 237 -16.88 -10.11 -16.19
N GLU A 238 -17.80 -9.82 -17.12
CA GLU A 238 -17.49 -9.81 -18.56
C GLU A 238 -16.47 -8.71 -18.91
N LEU A 239 -16.66 -7.48 -18.42
CA LEU A 239 -15.72 -6.37 -18.65
C LEU A 239 -14.33 -6.66 -18.09
N LEU A 240 -14.25 -7.30 -16.93
CA LEU A 240 -12.97 -7.66 -16.30
C LEU A 240 -12.13 -8.63 -17.16
N LYS A 241 -12.78 -9.47 -17.99
CA LYS A 241 -12.06 -10.38 -18.91
C LYS A 241 -11.25 -9.62 -19.94
N HIS A 242 -11.63 -8.40 -20.32
CA HIS A 242 -10.88 -7.57 -21.27
C HIS A 242 -9.46 -7.23 -20.79
N PHE A 243 -9.18 -7.32 -19.49
CA PHE A 243 -7.84 -7.12 -18.94
C PHE A 243 -6.95 -8.37 -19.00
N THR A 244 -7.54 -9.56 -19.19
CA THR A 244 -6.81 -10.84 -19.14
C THR A 244 -5.93 -11.06 -20.38
N GLY A 245 -4.86 -11.84 -20.22
CA GLY A 245 -3.86 -12.07 -21.26
C GLY A 245 -2.72 -11.05 -21.24
N THR A 246 -1.90 -11.09 -22.30
CA THR A 246 -0.78 -10.16 -22.48
C THR A 246 -1.27 -8.95 -23.27
N LYS A 247 -1.20 -7.77 -22.65
CA LYS A 247 -1.62 -6.51 -23.26
C LYS A 247 -0.64 -5.40 -22.94
N ASN A 248 -0.72 -4.31 -23.71
CA ASN A 248 0.05 -3.11 -23.45
C ASN A 248 -0.71 -2.20 -22.48
N PHE A 249 -0.18 -2.03 -21.27
CA PHE A 249 -0.81 -1.26 -20.20
C PHE A 249 -0.26 0.16 -20.08
N HIS A 250 0.25 0.76 -21.18
CA HIS A 250 0.88 2.10 -21.15
C HIS A 250 -0.03 3.21 -20.59
N ASN A 251 -1.34 3.17 -20.87
CA ASN A 251 -2.32 4.11 -20.33
C ASN A 251 -2.62 3.90 -18.84
N TYR A 252 -2.35 2.69 -18.33
CA TYR A 252 -2.58 2.29 -16.94
C TYR A 252 -1.40 2.63 -16.02
N THR A 253 -0.44 3.43 -16.46
CA THR A 253 0.65 3.93 -15.61
C THR A 253 1.02 5.33 -16.03
N SER A 254 1.80 6.03 -15.20
CA SER A 254 2.42 7.29 -15.58
C SER A 254 3.76 7.01 -16.26
N LYS A 255 4.23 7.95 -17.11
CA LYS A 255 5.58 7.98 -17.69
C LYS A 255 5.96 6.75 -18.54
N LYS A 256 4.98 6.13 -19.20
CA LYS A 256 5.21 5.08 -20.20
C LYS A 256 4.59 5.45 -21.53
N LYS A 257 5.41 5.32 -22.58
CA LYS A 257 5.00 5.46 -23.97
C LYS A 257 4.43 4.14 -24.46
N GLN A 258 3.56 4.18 -25.47
CA GLN A 258 2.97 2.98 -26.04
C GLN A 258 4.02 1.99 -26.54
N ASN A 259 5.07 2.46 -27.20
CA ASN A 259 6.10 1.61 -27.77
C ASN A 259 7.09 1.03 -26.74
N ASP A 260 6.98 1.37 -25.46
CA ASP A 260 7.84 0.83 -24.41
C ASP A 260 7.47 -0.64 -24.13
N PRO A 261 8.35 -1.62 -24.45
CA PRO A 261 8.03 -3.04 -24.24
C PRO A 261 7.78 -3.37 -22.77
N SER A 262 8.34 -2.57 -21.86
CA SER A 262 8.13 -2.71 -20.42
C SER A 262 6.74 -2.23 -19.97
N ALA A 263 5.87 -1.75 -20.86
CA ALA A 263 4.45 -1.54 -20.58
C ALA A 263 3.60 -2.81 -20.81
N ASN A 264 4.14 -3.83 -21.50
CA ASN A 264 3.44 -5.10 -21.68
C ASN A 264 3.36 -5.88 -20.37
N ARG A 265 2.16 -6.27 -19.98
CA ARG A 265 1.92 -7.06 -18.76
C ARG A 265 0.98 -8.21 -19.06
N TYR A 266 1.18 -9.30 -18.31
CA TYR A 266 0.37 -10.50 -18.41
C TYR A 266 -0.53 -10.63 -17.17
N MET A 267 -1.83 -10.53 -17.40
CA MET A 267 -2.87 -10.75 -16.39
C MET A 267 -3.42 -12.17 -16.56
N LYS A 268 -3.35 -12.97 -15.50
CA LYS A 268 -3.86 -14.34 -15.49
C LYS A 268 -5.37 -14.38 -15.27
N SER A 269 -5.87 -13.55 -14.35
CA SER A 269 -7.30 -13.44 -14.08
C SER A 269 -7.63 -12.09 -13.45
N PHE A 270 -8.84 -11.62 -13.69
CA PHE A 270 -9.43 -10.50 -12.96
C PHE A 270 -10.93 -10.75 -12.84
N ILE A 271 -11.45 -10.83 -11.61
CA ILE A 271 -12.84 -11.20 -11.31
C ILE A 271 -13.42 -10.31 -10.21
N CYS A 272 -14.74 -10.23 -10.14
CA CYS A 272 -15.49 -9.68 -9.02
C CYS A 272 -16.11 -10.83 -8.21
N GLU A 273 -15.80 -10.91 -6.92
CA GLU A 273 -16.44 -11.86 -6.00
C GLU A 273 -17.84 -11.37 -5.61
N LYS A 274 -18.69 -12.29 -5.14
CA LYS A 274 -20.07 -11.95 -4.75
C LYS A 274 -20.08 -10.86 -3.67
N PRO A 275 -20.98 -9.87 -3.76
CA PRO A 275 -21.09 -8.83 -2.75
C PRO A 275 -21.44 -9.36 -1.36
N PHE A 276 -21.08 -8.60 -0.33
CA PHE A 276 -21.44 -8.86 1.06
C PHE A 276 -21.82 -7.55 1.77
N VAL A 277 -22.66 -7.64 2.79
CA VAL A 277 -23.13 -6.48 3.55
C VAL A 277 -22.43 -6.39 4.90
N LYS A 278 -21.93 -5.21 5.23
CA LYS A 278 -21.36 -4.87 6.54
C LYS A 278 -21.84 -3.48 6.96
N ASN A 279 -22.38 -3.36 8.17
CA ASN A 279 -22.90 -2.10 8.71
C ASN A 279 -23.86 -1.39 7.73
N GLU A 280 -24.82 -2.14 7.17
CA GLU A 280 -25.83 -1.70 6.17
C GLU A 280 -25.29 -1.33 4.79
N VAL A 281 -23.98 -1.21 4.61
CA VAL A 281 -23.32 -0.94 3.33
C VAL A 281 -22.93 -2.26 2.66
N GLU A 282 -23.21 -2.36 1.36
CA GLU A 282 -22.77 -3.50 0.56
C GLU A 282 -21.41 -3.22 -0.07
N PHE A 283 -20.52 -4.21 0.01
CA PHE A 283 -19.16 -4.20 -0.53
C PHE A 283 -18.96 -5.34 -1.52
N ALA A 284 -18.06 -5.12 -2.48
CA ALA A 284 -17.57 -6.15 -3.38
C ALA A 284 -16.05 -6.25 -3.30
N VAL A 285 -15.51 -7.37 -3.79
CA VAL A 285 -14.07 -7.63 -3.85
C VAL A 285 -13.66 -7.90 -5.28
N LEU A 286 -12.86 -7.01 -5.86
CA LEU A 286 -12.23 -7.24 -7.15
C LEU A 286 -10.89 -7.95 -6.95
N LYS A 287 -10.70 -9.13 -7.53
CA LYS A 287 -9.50 -9.95 -7.35
C LYS A 287 -8.73 -10.09 -8.66
N VAL A 288 -7.50 -9.56 -8.67
CA VAL A 288 -6.62 -9.60 -9.84
C VAL A 288 -5.38 -10.45 -9.57
N HIS A 289 -5.06 -11.37 -10.47
CA HIS A 289 -3.82 -12.14 -10.48
C HIS A 289 -3.04 -11.79 -11.74
N GLY A 290 -1.86 -11.21 -11.57
CA GLY A 290 -0.95 -10.85 -12.66
C GLY A 290 0.48 -11.29 -12.37
N GLN A 291 1.30 -11.38 -13.43
CA GLN A 291 2.72 -11.71 -13.29
C GLN A 291 3.49 -10.57 -12.60
N SER A 292 3.21 -9.33 -13.02
CA SER A 292 3.78 -8.10 -12.46
C SER A 292 2.83 -6.94 -12.71
N PHE A 293 2.97 -5.88 -11.92
CA PHE A 293 2.16 -4.67 -12.01
C PHE A 293 3.06 -3.44 -12.03
N MET A 294 2.66 -2.43 -12.80
CA MET A 294 3.28 -1.11 -12.81
C MET A 294 2.68 -0.23 -11.72
N MET A 295 3.33 0.93 -11.50
CA MET A 295 2.84 1.95 -10.59
C MET A 295 1.42 2.36 -10.98
N HIS A 296 0.51 2.41 -10.00
CA HIS A 296 -0.91 2.74 -10.18
C HIS A 296 -1.74 1.81 -11.09
N GLN A 297 -1.16 0.75 -11.67
CA GLN A 297 -1.82 -0.05 -12.70
C GLN A 297 -3.17 -0.60 -12.26
N ILE A 298 -3.23 -1.26 -11.11
CA ILE A 298 -4.47 -1.86 -10.61
C ILE A 298 -5.52 -0.78 -10.34
N ARG A 299 -5.12 0.34 -9.72
CA ARG A 299 -6.03 1.46 -9.41
C ARG A 299 -6.59 2.12 -10.67
N LYS A 300 -5.80 2.22 -11.74
CA LYS A 300 -6.27 2.69 -13.05
C LYS A 300 -7.16 1.65 -13.75
N MET A 301 -6.87 0.36 -13.63
CA MET A 301 -7.74 -0.71 -14.15
C MET A 301 -9.12 -0.68 -13.48
N VAL A 302 -9.15 -0.54 -12.14
CA VAL A 302 -10.38 -0.36 -11.38
C VAL A 302 -11.09 0.94 -11.77
N GLY A 303 -10.38 2.06 -11.89
CA GLY A 303 -10.99 3.33 -12.30
C GLY A 303 -11.64 3.26 -13.69
N CYS A 304 -10.98 2.61 -14.66
CA CYS A 304 -11.53 2.37 -16.00
C CYS A 304 -12.79 1.49 -15.96
N LEU A 305 -12.79 0.42 -15.16
CA LEU A 305 -13.97 -0.41 -14.96
C LEU A 305 -15.14 0.41 -14.41
N LEU A 306 -14.90 1.19 -13.34
CA LEU A 306 -15.94 2.02 -12.72
C LEU A 306 -16.47 3.07 -13.70
N ALA A 307 -15.61 3.69 -14.50
CA ALA A 307 -16.04 4.63 -15.53
C ALA A 307 -17.04 4.00 -16.53
N VAL A 308 -16.75 2.79 -17.00
CA VAL A 308 -17.59 2.08 -17.98
C VAL A 308 -18.89 1.59 -17.35
N VAL A 309 -18.82 0.94 -16.19
CA VAL A 309 -20.00 0.37 -15.52
C VAL A 309 -21.01 1.46 -15.14
N ARG A 310 -20.53 2.62 -14.68
CA ARG A 310 -21.39 3.76 -14.32
C ARG A 310 -21.97 4.53 -15.51
N GLY A 311 -21.48 4.27 -16.73
CA GLY A 311 -21.84 5.03 -17.94
C GLY A 311 -21.17 6.41 -18.04
N SER A 312 -20.04 6.62 -17.34
CA SER A 312 -19.18 7.81 -17.49
C SER A 312 -18.25 7.70 -18.70
N ALA A 313 -17.96 6.49 -19.16
CA ALA A 313 -17.21 6.21 -20.38
C ALA A 313 -17.88 5.07 -21.16
N ASN A 314 -17.70 5.06 -22.48
CA ASN A 314 -18.14 3.94 -23.32
C ASN A 314 -17.19 2.75 -23.15
N GLU A 315 -17.69 1.52 -23.33
CA GLU A 315 -16.85 0.31 -23.30
C GLU A 315 -15.69 0.36 -24.31
N GLU A 316 -15.89 1.06 -25.44
CA GLU A 316 -14.84 1.28 -26.43
C GLU A 316 -13.59 1.97 -25.86
N VAL A 317 -13.75 2.86 -24.88
CA VAL A 317 -12.62 3.51 -24.18
C VAL A 317 -11.74 2.45 -23.51
N MET A 318 -12.34 1.43 -22.90
CA MET A 318 -11.59 0.31 -22.30
C MET A 318 -10.86 -0.51 -23.37
N LEU A 319 -11.51 -0.80 -24.50
CA LEU A 319 -10.90 -1.57 -25.58
C LEU A 319 -9.76 -0.81 -26.27
N ASN A 320 -9.95 0.50 -26.51
CA ASN A 320 -8.96 1.37 -27.15
C ASN A 320 -7.79 1.71 -26.21
N SER A 321 -7.96 1.63 -24.89
CA SER A 321 -6.90 1.91 -23.91
C SER A 321 -5.65 1.03 -24.04
N PHE A 322 -5.77 -0.14 -24.67
CA PHE A 322 -4.65 -1.05 -24.96
C PHE A 322 -4.01 -0.82 -26.33
N LYS A 323 -4.64 -0.01 -27.19
CA LYS A 323 -4.16 0.37 -28.53
C LYS A 323 -3.19 1.55 -28.41
N ALA A 324 -2.84 2.12 -29.56
CA ALA A 324 -1.83 3.17 -29.66
C ALA A 324 -2.26 4.52 -29.07
N GLU A 325 -3.56 4.76 -29.01
CA GLU A 325 -4.13 6.02 -28.52
C GLU A 325 -3.76 6.30 -27.07
N LYS A 326 -3.43 7.56 -26.78
CA LYS A 326 -3.25 8.02 -25.41
C LYS A 326 -4.62 8.36 -24.83
N ILE A 327 -4.98 7.66 -23.76
CA ILE A 327 -6.26 7.85 -23.07
C ILE A 327 -5.95 8.14 -21.61
N SER A 328 -6.50 9.24 -21.10
CA SER A 328 -6.44 9.55 -19.67
C SER A 328 -7.34 8.58 -18.92
N ILE A 329 -6.75 7.76 -18.04
CA ILE A 329 -7.48 6.75 -17.25
C ILE A 329 -7.56 7.21 -15.78
N PRO A 330 -8.77 7.31 -15.20
CA PRO A 330 -8.94 7.75 -13.83
C PRO A 330 -8.32 6.74 -12.86
N ARG A 331 -7.72 7.24 -11.78
CA ARG A 331 -7.04 6.44 -10.76
C ARG A 331 -7.89 6.33 -9.51
N ALA A 332 -8.42 5.14 -9.22
CA ALA A 332 -9.23 4.88 -8.03
C ALA A 332 -8.44 5.13 -6.71
N PRO A 333 -9.10 5.32 -5.56
CA PRO A 333 -8.44 5.46 -4.25
C PRO A 333 -7.52 4.28 -3.87
N GLY A 334 -6.57 4.50 -2.95
CA GLY A 334 -5.62 3.48 -2.50
C GLY A 334 -6.13 2.58 -1.38
N LEU A 335 -7.06 3.08 -0.55
CA LEU A 335 -7.54 2.45 0.69
C LEU A 335 -7.99 0.99 0.50
N GLY A 336 -8.80 0.72 -0.54
CA GLY A 336 -9.33 -0.60 -0.82
C GLY A 336 -8.32 -1.62 -1.37
N LEU A 337 -7.13 -1.19 -1.78
CA LEU A 337 -6.14 -2.07 -2.42
C LEU A 337 -5.34 -2.85 -1.37
N VAL A 338 -5.30 -4.17 -1.54
CA VAL A 338 -4.58 -5.09 -0.64
C VAL A 338 -3.77 -6.09 -1.44
N LEU A 339 -2.48 -6.26 -1.09
CA LEU A 339 -1.68 -7.39 -1.58
C LEU A 339 -2.10 -8.66 -0.85
N GLU A 340 -2.79 -9.56 -1.53
CA GLU A 340 -3.33 -10.79 -0.95
C GLU A 340 -2.29 -11.92 -0.92
N TYR A 341 -1.53 -12.08 -2.01
CA TYR A 341 -0.63 -13.21 -2.19
C TYR A 341 0.56 -12.89 -3.11
N VAL A 342 1.72 -13.47 -2.80
CA VAL A 342 2.93 -13.42 -3.63
C VAL A 342 3.32 -14.85 -4.03
N HIS A 343 3.39 -15.12 -5.34
CA HIS A 343 3.52 -16.45 -5.90
C HIS A 343 4.99 -16.80 -6.22
N TYR A 344 5.44 -17.95 -5.72
CA TYR A 344 6.78 -18.52 -5.97
C TYR A 344 6.78 -19.97 -6.52
N PRO A 345 5.85 -20.38 -7.41
CA PRO A 345 5.79 -21.75 -7.92
C PRO A 345 7.10 -22.21 -8.57
N ARG A 346 7.81 -21.33 -9.31
CA ARG A 346 9.07 -21.71 -9.96
C ARG A 346 10.18 -21.96 -8.94
N TYR A 347 10.23 -21.17 -7.87
CA TYR A 347 11.17 -21.40 -6.77
C TYR A 347 10.87 -22.73 -6.08
N ASN A 348 9.59 -22.99 -5.76
CA ASN A 348 9.16 -24.23 -5.10
C ASN A 348 9.47 -25.46 -5.94
N TYR A 349 9.25 -25.39 -7.26
CA TYR A 349 9.62 -26.46 -8.18
C TYR A 349 11.13 -26.73 -8.21
N ARG A 350 11.96 -25.66 -8.20
CA ARG A 350 13.40 -25.79 -8.35
C ARG A 350 14.14 -26.23 -7.09
N TYR A 351 13.69 -25.78 -5.92
CA TYR A 351 14.41 -25.93 -4.66
C TYR A 351 13.62 -26.63 -3.56
N GLY A 352 12.29 -26.78 -3.72
CA GLY A 352 11.44 -27.28 -2.66
C GLY A 352 11.60 -28.76 -2.32
N GLU A 353 12.37 -29.51 -3.11
CA GLU A 353 12.58 -30.96 -2.99
C GLU A 353 14.06 -31.33 -2.88
N ASP A 354 14.95 -30.33 -2.68
CA ASP A 354 16.40 -30.56 -2.60
C ASP A 354 16.90 -30.98 -1.21
N GLY A 355 15.98 -31.13 -0.24
CA GLY A 355 16.28 -31.52 1.15
C GLY A 355 16.99 -30.44 1.98
N MET A 356 17.31 -29.28 1.40
CA MET A 356 18.03 -28.19 2.06
C MET A 356 17.20 -26.91 2.20
N HIS A 357 16.27 -26.66 1.28
CA HIS A 357 15.47 -25.46 1.24
C HIS A 357 13.98 -25.76 1.38
N GLU A 358 13.26 -24.88 2.06
CA GLU A 358 11.84 -25.03 2.27
C GLU A 358 11.05 -24.48 1.07
N LYS A 359 9.91 -25.13 0.76
CA LYS A 359 8.91 -24.55 -0.14
C LYS A 359 8.35 -23.28 0.49
N LEU A 360 8.21 -22.23 -0.32
CA LEU A 360 7.55 -20.97 0.05
C LEU A 360 6.02 -21.12 -0.09
N THR A 361 5.49 -22.14 0.58
CA THR A 361 4.08 -22.28 0.92
C THR A 361 3.89 -21.76 2.35
N TRP A 362 2.70 -21.27 2.70
CA TRP A 362 2.46 -20.62 4.00
C TRP A 362 1.25 -21.20 4.72
N GLU A 363 0.92 -22.45 4.39
CA GLU A 363 -0.25 -23.17 4.89
C GLU A 363 -0.23 -23.30 6.43
N ASP A 364 0.96 -23.47 7.02
CA ASP A 364 1.15 -23.63 8.47
C ASP A 364 0.70 -22.41 9.30
N VAL A 365 0.60 -21.23 8.66
CA VAL A 365 0.23 -19.96 9.30
C VAL A 365 -1.03 -19.34 8.68
N GLU A 366 -1.76 -20.08 7.86
CA GLU A 366 -2.89 -19.58 7.09
C GLU A 366 -4.02 -19.04 7.99
N ASP A 367 -4.31 -19.73 9.09
CA ASP A 367 -5.31 -19.29 10.07
C ASP A 367 -4.91 -17.96 10.72
N GLN A 368 -3.64 -17.78 11.09
CA GLN A 368 -3.13 -16.55 11.69
C GLN A 368 -3.19 -15.38 10.69
N VAL A 369 -2.88 -15.66 9.43
CA VAL A 369 -2.94 -14.67 8.35
C VAL A 369 -4.39 -14.23 8.11
N ASN A 370 -5.33 -15.17 8.10
CA ASN A 370 -6.75 -14.88 7.92
C ASN A 370 -7.32 -14.14 9.13
N GLU A 371 -6.97 -14.52 10.36
CA GLU A 371 -7.34 -13.78 11.57
C GLU A 371 -6.83 -12.33 11.51
N PHE A 372 -5.57 -12.12 11.12
CA PHE A 372 -5.00 -10.79 10.99
C PHE A 372 -5.74 -9.95 9.94
N LYS A 373 -6.08 -10.54 8.79
CA LYS A 373 -6.84 -9.88 7.72
C LYS A 373 -8.22 -9.42 8.21
N GLU A 374 -8.95 -10.31 8.88
CA GLU A 374 -10.29 -10.04 9.42
C GLU A 374 -10.28 -9.07 10.60
N LYS A 375 -9.17 -9.00 11.36
CA LYS A 375 -9.06 -8.14 12.54
C LYS A 375 -8.53 -6.74 12.23
N PHE A 376 -7.55 -6.62 11.33
CA PHE A 376 -6.80 -5.36 11.15
C PHE A 376 -6.91 -4.75 9.76
N ILE A 377 -7.14 -5.55 8.70
CA ILE A 377 -7.17 -5.02 7.33
C ILE A 377 -8.61 -4.68 6.92
N PHE A 378 -9.50 -5.68 6.94
CA PHE A 378 -10.87 -5.51 6.48
C PHE A 378 -11.67 -4.48 7.30
N PRO A 379 -11.65 -4.51 8.64
CA PRO A 379 -12.33 -3.49 9.44
C PRO A 379 -11.78 -2.09 9.15
N THR A 380 -10.46 -1.92 9.07
CA THR A 380 -9.86 -0.61 8.76
C THR A 380 -10.35 -0.06 7.41
N ILE A 381 -10.43 -0.89 6.37
CA ILE A 381 -10.91 -0.45 5.06
C ILE A 381 -12.40 -0.13 5.12
N ILE A 382 -13.22 -1.03 5.66
CA ILE A 382 -14.68 -0.91 5.68
C ILE A 382 -15.11 0.27 6.55
N ASP A 383 -14.58 0.37 7.77
CA ASP A 383 -14.99 1.40 8.73
C ASP A 383 -14.55 2.79 8.25
N LYS A 384 -13.33 2.93 7.69
CA LYS A 384 -12.90 4.19 7.08
C LYS A 384 -13.75 4.56 5.88
N GLU A 385 -14.09 3.60 5.02
CA GLU A 385 -14.96 3.89 3.87
C GLU A 385 -16.35 4.34 4.30
N ILE A 386 -16.91 3.77 5.38
CA ILE A 386 -18.20 4.20 5.93
C ILE A 386 -18.12 5.58 6.59
N GLN A 387 -17.01 5.91 7.25
CA GLN A 387 -16.85 7.17 7.99
C GLN A 387 -16.46 8.35 7.08
N GLU A 388 -15.58 8.10 6.11
CA GLU A 388 -14.95 9.14 5.29
C GLU A 388 -15.51 9.18 3.86
N GLU A 389 -16.27 8.16 3.43
CA GLU A 389 -16.89 8.05 2.10
C GLU A 389 -15.91 8.33 0.94
N GLN A 390 -14.66 7.86 1.06
CA GLN A 390 -13.58 8.19 0.13
C GLN A 390 -13.91 7.82 -1.33
N MET A 391 -14.57 6.68 -1.55
CA MET A 391 -14.98 6.24 -2.89
C MET A 391 -16.03 7.18 -3.48
N LEU A 392 -17.05 7.56 -2.70
CA LEU A 392 -18.07 8.51 -3.16
C LEU A 392 -17.47 9.88 -3.45
N TYR A 393 -16.61 10.39 -2.54
CA TYR A 393 -15.89 11.64 -2.78
C TYR A 393 -15.11 11.58 -4.10
N TRP A 394 -14.36 10.50 -4.35
CA TRP A 394 -13.62 10.33 -5.59
C TRP A 394 -14.53 10.25 -6.82
N ILE A 395 -15.66 9.54 -6.74
CA ILE A 395 -16.65 9.46 -7.82
C ILE A 395 -17.20 10.85 -8.16
N HIS A 396 -17.65 11.59 -7.16
CA HIS A 396 -18.28 12.89 -7.35
C HIS A 396 -17.31 13.99 -7.75
N ASN A 397 -16.05 13.93 -7.30
CA ASN A 397 -15.11 15.02 -7.51
C ASN A 397 -14.06 14.78 -8.60
N LYS A 398 -13.73 13.52 -8.88
CA LYS A 398 -12.68 13.15 -9.84
C LYS A 398 -13.27 12.41 -11.03
N LEU A 399 -14.02 11.34 -10.82
CA LEU A 399 -14.52 10.51 -11.92
C LEU A 399 -15.56 11.25 -12.78
N SER A 400 -16.50 11.96 -12.16
CA SER A 400 -17.56 12.71 -12.85
C SER A 400 -17.05 13.85 -13.74
N ARG A 401 -15.88 14.41 -13.40
CA ARG A 401 -15.23 15.53 -14.10
C ARG A 401 -14.11 15.09 -15.05
N HIS A 402 -13.88 13.77 -15.16
CA HIS A 402 -12.78 13.22 -15.94
C HIS A 402 -13.10 13.30 -17.44
N SER A 403 -12.20 13.90 -18.23
CA SER A 403 -12.26 13.84 -19.69
C SER A 403 -11.47 12.63 -20.20
N TYR A 404 -12.04 11.94 -21.17
CA TYR A 404 -11.43 10.79 -21.85
C TYR A 404 -10.88 11.17 -23.23
N ASP A 405 -10.84 12.47 -23.55
CA ASP A 405 -10.28 12.99 -24.78
C ASP A 405 -8.76 12.79 -24.83
N GLN A 406 -8.19 12.88 -26.03
CA GLN A 406 -6.76 12.72 -26.24
C GLN A 406 -6.01 13.88 -25.56
N GLU A 407 -5.22 13.58 -24.54
CA GLU A 407 -4.24 14.53 -24.01
C GLU A 407 -3.22 14.80 -25.13
N GLU A 408 -3.20 16.02 -25.68
CA GLU A 408 -2.05 16.49 -26.46
C GLU A 408 -0.80 16.35 -25.58
N GLU A 409 0.34 15.95 -26.16
CA GLU A 409 1.62 15.78 -25.46
C GLU A 409 2.15 17.13 -24.93
N ASN A 410 1.45 17.75 -24.00
CA ASN A 410 1.99 18.79 -23.16
C ASN A 410 2.69 18.09 -22.00
N GLU A 411 4.00 18.24 -21.93
CA GLU A 411 4.83 17.90 -20.77
C GLU A 411 4.49 18.83 -19.60
N SER A 412 3.22 18.89 -19.17
CA SER A 412 2.89 19.38 -17.85
C SER A 412 3.28 18.30 -16.86
N GLU A 413 4.31 18.65 -16.11
CA GLU A 413 4.68 18.03 -14.86
C GLU A 413 3.42 17.63 -14.06
N ASP A 414 3.12 16.33 -14.02
CA ASP A 414 2.51 15.69 -12.84
C ASP A 414 3.60 15.70 -11.74
N GLU A 415 4.02 16.92 -11.37
CA GLU A 415 4.54 17.24 -10.04
C GLU A 415 3.43 16.83 -9.09
N GLY A 416 3.77 15.94 -8.16
CA GLY A 416 2.80 15.23 -7.34
C GLY A 416 1.70 16.17 -6.87
N ALA A 417 0.50 15.97 -7.42
CA ALA A 417 -0.70 16.54 -6.84
C ALA A 417 -0.66 16.14 -5.36
N GLY A 418 -0.47 17.15 -4.52
CA GLY A 418 -0.50 17.02 -3.08
C GLY A 418 -1.71 16.17 -2.72
N ASP A 419 -1.48 15.12 -1.95
CA ASP A 419 -2.52 14.49 -1.17
C ASP A 419 -2.95 15.52 -0.11
N ASP A 420 -3.71 16.54 -0.51
CA ASP A 420 -4.40 17.43 0.41
C ASP A 420 -5.70 16.72 0.81
N GLU A 421 -5.57 15.80 1.77
CA GLU A 421 -6.65 15.57 2.74
C GLU A 421 -6.64 16.80 3.66
N GLU A 422 -7.30 17.88 3.25
CA GLU A 422 -7.70 18.92 4.20
C GLU A 422 -8.73 18.29 5.15
N ILE A 423 -8.29 18.10 6.40
CA ILE A 423 -9.15 17.79 7.54
C ILE A 423 -10.19 18.90 7.66
N ILE A 424 -11.46 18.54 7.51
CA ILE A 424 -12.60 19.43 7.69
C ILE A 424 -12.72 19.79 9.18
N GLU A 425 -12.18 20.94 9.59
CA GLU A 425 -12.64 21.67 10.77
C GLU A 425 -13.29 22.98 10.34
N ASN A 426 -14.63 22.98 10.32
CA ASN A 426 -15.53 24.02 10.87
C ASN A 426 -16.87 24.02 10.13
N VAL A 427 -17.82 23.24 10.65
CA VAL A 427 -19.25 23.48 10.42
C VAL A 427 -19.62 24.75 11.19
N LYS A 428 -19.81 25.86 10.47
CA LYS A 428 -20.55 27.01 11.01
C LYS A 428 -21.98 26.56 11.27
N LYS A 429 -22.42 26.69 12.53
CA LYS A 429 -23.83 26.59 12.92
C LYS A 429 -24.66 27.65 12.18
N PRO A 430 -25.95 27.39 11.89
CA PRO A 430 -26.87 28.44 11.46
C PRO A 430 -27.16 29.37 12.65
N GLU A 431 -27.03 30.67 12.46
CA GLU A 431 -27.59 31.66 13.39
C GLU A 431 -29.10 31.74 13.18
N GLU A 432 -29.82 31.48 14.26
CA GLU A 432 -31.26 31.69 14.40
C GLU A 432 -31.59 33.18 14.50
N ASP A 433 -32.76 33.51 13.97
CA ASP A 433 -33.46 34.78 14.07
C ASP A 433 -33.44 35.40 15.47
N SER A 434 -33.21 36.72 15.52
CA SER A 434 -33.72 37.56 16.59
C SER A 434 -34.39 38.80 16.01
N SER A 435 -35.71 38.76 15.98
CA SER A 435 -36.60 39.92 15.85
C SER A 435 -36.61 40.73 17.15
N SER A 436 -36.45 42.05 17.09
CA SER A 436 -37.34 43.01 17.79
C SER A 436 -36.88 44.46 17.59
N ASP A 437 -37.83 45.27 17.10
CA ASP A 437 -38.15 46.65 17.50
C ASP A 437 -37.15 47.81 17.24
N SER A 438 -37.56 49.03 16.84
CA SER A 438 -38.86 49.60 16.46
C SER A 438 -38.69 51.06 15.97
N LYS A 439 -39.64 51.52 15.13
CA LYS A 439 -40.20 52.90 14.98
C LYS A 439 -39.49 54.03 14.18
N ASN A 440 -40.33 54.61 13.28
CA ASN A 440 -40.44 56.01 12.79
C ASN A 440 -39.38 56.50 11.76
N LYS A 441 -39.64 57.30 10.72
CA LYS A 441 -40.75 58.19 10.26
C LYS A 441 -40.43 58.57 8.79
N VAL A 442 -41.34 58.37 7.83
CA VAL A 442 -42.02 59.39 6.98
C VAL A 442 -41.13 60.41 6.23
N GLU A 443 -41.28 60.41 4.88
CA GLU A 443 -41.08 61.51 3.87
C GLU A 443 -39.67 62.15 3.76
N SER A 444 -39.10 62.57 2.63
CA SER A 444 -39.59 63.02 1.32
C SER A 444 -38.37 63.43 0.45
N ILE A 445 -38.55 63.43 -0.88
CA ILE A 445 -38.02 64.39 -1.88
C ILE A 445 -36.53 64.35 -2.34
N GLU A 446 -36.41 64.13 -3.65
CA GLU A 446 -35.54 64.69 -4.71
C GLU A 446 -34.00 64.88 -4.57
N LYS A 447 -33.35 64.43 -5.66
CA LYS A 447 -32.26 65.08 -6.44
C LYS A 447 -31.10 65.73 -5.68
N SER A 448 -29.90 65.16 -5.84
CA SER A 448 -28.82 65.68 -6.70
C SER A 448 -27.68 64.67 -6.78
#